data_AF-A0A2W6TNJ6-F1
#
_entry.id   AF-A0A2W6TNJ6-F1
#
_cell.length_a   1.000
_cell.length_b   1.000
_cell.length_c   1.000
_cell.angle_alpha   90.00
_cell.angle_beta   90.00
_cell.angle_gamma   90.00
#
_symmetry.space_group_name_H-M   'P 1'
#
loop_
_entity.id
_entity.type
_entity.pdbx_description
1 polymer ?
#
loop_
_entity_poly.entity_id
_entity_poly.type
_entity_poly.pdbx_seq_one_letter_code
_entity_poly.pdbx_strand_id
1 'polypeptide(L)' 'NYTLTDDVKESVTPEEIETFKSQAKEGAIRTVKTSQDMEEFRNNDVTLQYFYSDKNGKPTADFTITPAEYKRK' A
#
# COMPACT_ATOMS: atom_id res chain seq x y z
N ASN A 1 16.95 28.46 19.33
CA ASN A 1 16.68 28.10 17.92
C ASN A 1 17.14 26.68 17.68
N TYR A 2 16.21 25.72 17.73
CA TYR A 2 16.50 24.33 17.38
C TYR A 2 15.95 24.11 15.98
N THR A 3 16.80 24.28 14.97
CA THR A 3 16.49 23.85 13.61
C THR A 3 17.00 22.42 13.54
N LEU A 4 16.10 21.43 13.51
CA LEU A 4 16.48 20.06 13.17
C LEU A 4 16.98 20.08 11.73
N THR A 5 18.30 20.12 11.54
CA THR A 5 18.99 20.16 10.23
C THR A 5 19.38 18.78 9.70
N ASP A 6 18.74 17.73 10.21
CA ASP A 6 18.92 16.36 9.72
C ASP A 6 17.56 15.71 9.52
N ASP A 7 16.75 16.29 8.64
CA ASP A 7 15.77 15.51 7.87
C ASP A 7 16.59 14.75 6.82
N VAL A 8 17.40 13.80 7.29
CA VAL A 8 17.90 12.72 6.44
C VAL A 8 16.63 12.05 5.98
N LYS A 9 16.15 12.40 4.78
CA LYS A 9 15.07 11.70 4.10
C LYS A 9 15.38 10.23 4.28
N GLU A 10 14.59 9.59 5.15
CA GLU A 10 14.71 8.19 5.50
C GLU A 10 14.91 7.48 4.17
N SER A 11 16.12 6.99 3.97
CA SER A 11 16.47 6.27 2.77
C SER A 11 15.80 4.92 2.97
N VAL A 12 14.49 4.89 2.76
CA VAL A 12 13.65 3.70 2.94
C VAL A 12 14.33 2.61 2.15
N THR A 13 14.87 1.66 2.90
CA THR A 13 15.62 0.57 2.29
C THR A 13 14.65 -0.26 1.45
N PRO A 14 15.13 -0.95 0.40
CA PRO A 14 14.26 -1.83 -0.39
C PRO A 14 13.55 -2.87 0.49
N GLU A 15 14.17 -3.32 1.59
CA GLU A 15 13.58 -4.22 2.58
C GLU A 15 12.42 -3.59 3.36
N GLU A 16 12.54 -2.33 3.75
CA GLU A 16 11.44 -1.59 4.40
C GLU A 16 10.30 -1.30 3.42
N ILE A 17 10.62 -1.00 2.16
CA ILE A 17 9.62 -0.85 1.11
C ILE A 17 8.87 -2.17 0.91
N GLU A 18 9.56 -3.32 0.88
CA GLU A 18 8.93 -4.63 0.73
C GLU A 18 8.08 -5.01 1.94
N THR A 19 8.56 -4.71 3.15
CA THR A 19 7.81 -4.90 4.40
C THR A 19 6.56 -4.04 4.41
N PHE A 20 6.68 -2.76 4.05
CA PHE A 20 5.56 -1.84 3.93
C PHE A 20 4.55 -2.30 2.87
N LYS A 21 5.02 -2.71 1.68
CA LYS A 21 4.16 -3.27 0.63
C LYS A 21 3.37 -4.47 1.15
N SER A 22 4.02 -5.38 1.88
CA SER A 22 3.38 -6.57 2.44
C SER A 22 2.33 -6.22 3.49
N GLN A 23 2.66 -5.34 4.44
CA GLN A 23 1.73 -4.89 5.48
C GLN A 23 0.55 -4.09 4.91
N ALA A 24 0.82 -3.17 3.97
CA ALA A 24 -0.20 -2.39 3.29
C ALA A 24 -1.12 -3.28 2.45
N LYS A 25 -0.56 -4.30 1.80
CA LYS A 25 -1.32 -5.31 1.04
C LYS A 25 -2.23 -6.12 1.95
N GLU A 26 -1.74 -6.62 3.08
CA GLU A 26 -2.58 -7.33 4.06
C GLU A 26 -3.68 -6.45 4.64
N GLY A 27 -3.35 -5.20 4.99
CA GLY A 27 -4.31 -4.22 5.48
C GLY A 27 -5.39 -3.91 4.45
N ALA A 28 -5.01 -3.68 3.20
CA ALA A 28 -5.94 -3.46 2.10
C ALA A 28 -6.81 -4.69 1.81
N ILE A 29 -6.24 -5.91 1.80
CA ILE A 29 -7.03 -7.15 1.68
C ILE A 29 -8.05 -7.25 2.82
N ARG A 30 -7.65 -6.95 4.06
CA ARG A 30 -8.54 -6.99 5.22
C ARG A 30 -9.65 -5.96 5.09
N THR A 31 -9.34 -4.71 4.76
CA THR A 31 -10.34 -3.66 4.53
C THR A 31 -11.30 -4.05 3.41
N VAL A 32 -10.77 -4.55 2.27
CA VAL A 32 -11.58 -5.07 1.17
C VAL A 32 -12.49 -6.18 1.69
N LYS A 33 -12.01 -7.10 2.54
CA LYS A 33 -12.80 -8.19 3.15
C LYS A 33 -13.84 -7.71 4.18
N THR A 34 -13.59 -6.65 4.94
CA THR A 34 -14.44 -6.22 6.05
C THR A 34 -15.38 -5.07 5.71
N SER A 35 -15.02 -4.23 4.74
CA SER A 35 -15.79 -3.05 4.36
C SER A 35 -16.98 -3.46 3.48
N GLN A 36 -18.16 -2.96 3.86
CA GLN A 36 -19.39 -3.13 3.09
C GLN A 36 -19.33 -2.32 1.78
N ASP A 37 -18.72 -1.14 1.79
CA ASP A 37 -18.51 -0.33 0.58
C ASP A 37 -17.60 -1.04 -0.45
N MET A 38 -16.71 -1.91 0.01
CA MET A 38 -15.83 -2.71 -0.83
C MET A 38 -16.49 -4.02 -1.29
N GLU A 39 -17.70 -4.34 -0.83
CA GLU A 39 -18.42 -5.57 -1.19
C GLU A 39 -18.74 -5.63 -2.68
N GLU A 40 -19.22 -4.53 -3.26
CA GLU A 40 -19.48 -4.47 -4.70
C GLU A 40 -18.19 -4.62 -5.51
N PHE A 41 -17.10 -3.95 -5.12
CA PHE A 41 -15.80 -4.08 -5.78
C PHE A 41 -15.22 -5.50 -5.66
N ARG A 42 -15.43 -6.16 -4.51
CA ARG A 42 -15.09 -7.58 -4.33
C ARG A 42 -15.88 -8.47 -5.27
N ASN A 43 -17.20 -8.29 -5.33
CA ASN A 43 -18.09 -9.10 -6.17
C ASN A 43 -17.83 -8.89 -7.66
N ASN A 44 -17.38 -7.70 -8.05
CA ASN A 44 -17.04 -7.34 -9.43
C ASN A 44 -15.58 -7.67 -9.83
N ASP A 45 -14.83 -8.41 -9.00
CA ASP A 45 -13.46 -8.82 -9.32
C ASP A 45 -12.50 -7.65 -9.64
N VAL A 46 -12.68 -6.53 -8.93
CA VAL A 46 -11.91 -5.31 -9.19
C VAL A 46 -10.47 -5.46 -8.73
N THR A 47 -9.53 -5.12 -9.62
CA THR A 47 -8.10 -5.07 -9.29
C THR A 47 -7.75 -3.71 -8.70
N LEU A 48 -7.15 -3.71 -7.52
CA LEU A 48 -6.73 -2.49 -6.83
C LEU A 48 -5.24 -2.29 -7.04
N GLN A 49 -4.87 -1.21 -7.74
CA GLN A 49 -3.48 -0.84 -7.94
C GLN A 49 -3.13 0.34 -7.03
N TYR A 50 -2.19 0.11 -6.11
CA TYR A 50 -1.73 1.14 -5.19
C TYR A 50 -0.38 1.65 -5.66
N PHE A 51 -0.30 2.97 -5.83
CA PHE A 51 0.93 3.67 -6.18
C PHE A 51 1.29 4.63 -5.03
N TYR A 52 2.46 4.42 -4.45
CA TYR A 52 3.07 5.31 -3.49
C TYR A 52 4.13 6.12 -4.21
N SER A 53 3.98 7.44 -4.09
CA SER A 53 4.95 8.40 -4.61
C SER A 53 5.47 9.23 -3.45
N ASP A 54 6.77 9.49 -3.45
CA ASP A 54 7.38 10.45 -2.53
C ASP A 54 6.82 11.86 -2.80
N LYS A 55 7.01 12.79 -1.86
CA LYS A 55 6.67 14.22 -2.04
C LYS A 55 7.28 14.85 -3.30
N ASN A 56 8.32 14.23 -3.86
CA ASN A 56 8.97 14.66 -5.10
C ASN A 56 8.40 13.98 -6.37
N GLY A 57 7.29 13.24 -6.27
CA GLY A 57 6.65 12.54 -7.40
C GLY A 57 7.42 11.31 -7.89
N LYS A 58 8.47 10.88 -7.16
CA LYS A 58 9.19 9.64 -7.48
C LYS A 58 8.40 8.44 -6.96
N PRO A 59 8.13 7.42 -7.78
CA PRO A 59 7.48 6.21 -7.32
C PRO A 59 8.39 5.51 -6.30
N THR A 60 7.90 5.36 -5.08
CA THR A 60 8.62 4.71 -3.99
C THR A 60 8.21 3.25 -3.87
N ALA A 61 6.93 2.96 -4.06
CA ALA A 61 6.40 1.63 -3.96
C ALA A 61 5.11 1.51 -4.77
N ASP A 62 4.99 0.48 -5.59
CA ASP A 62 3.72 0.08 -6.17
C ASP A 62 3.42 -1.38 -5.79
N PHE A 63 2.14 -1.66 -5.54
CA PHE A 63 1.67 -3.03 -5.42
C PHE A 63 0.25 -3.15 -5.96
N THR A 64 -0.04 -4.33 -6.49
CA THR A 64 -1.34 -4.66 -7.05
C THR A 64 -1.98 -5.74 -6.21
N ILE A 65 -3.24 -5.55 -5.86
CA ILE A 65 -4.07 -6.55 -5.21
C ILE A 65 -5.10 -7.02 -6.22
N THR A 66 -4.97 -8.28 -6.60
CA THR A 66 -5.93 -8.92 -7.48
C THR A 66 -7.07 -9.56 -6.66
N PRO A 67 -8.25 -9.75 -7.27
CA PRO A 67 -9.33 -10.51 -6.65
C PRO A 67 -8.92 -11.89 -6.16
N ALA A 68 -8.00 -12.56 -6.85
CA ALA A 68 -7.49 -13.86 -6.42
C ALA A 68 -6.83 -13.82 -5.02
N GLU A 69 -6.27 -12.67 -4.62
CA GLU A 69 -5.58 -12.54 -3.33
C GLU A 69 -6.52 -12.20 -2.18
N TYR A 70 -7.49 -11.29 -2.40
CA TYR A 70 -8.47 -11.00 -1.36
C TYR A 70 -9.66 -11.98 -1.32
N LYS A 71 -9.92 -12.75 -2.39
CA LYS A 71 -10.90 -13.86 -2.36
C LYS A 71 -10.30 -15.18 -1.89
N ARG A 72 -8.98 -15.24 -1.66
CA ARG A 72 -8.33 -16.42 -1.10
C ARG A 72 -8.88 -16.68 0.32
N LYS A 73 -9.41 -17.89 0.51
CA LYS A 73 -10.05 -18.37 1.75
C LYS A 73 -9.08 -18.35 2.92
#